data_AF-A0A919U523-F1
#
_entry.id   AF-A0A919U523-F1
#
_cell.length_a   1.000
_cell.length_b   1.000
_cell.length_c   1.000
_cell.angle_alpha   90.00
_cell.angle_beta   90.00
_cell.angle_gamma   90.00
#
_symmetry.space_group_name_H-M   'P 1'
#
loop_
_entity.id
_entity.type
_entity.pdbx_description
1 polymer ?
#
loop_
_entity_poly.entity_id
_entity_poly.type
_entity_poly.pdbx_seq_one_letter_code
_entity_poly.pdbx_strand_id
1 'polypeptide(L)'
;MISPERPSAPPARPARARAVAAPAPASRTLAAVVALLLALAVVLLGAGRADAHNALLGTDPADGSTVDAPPAQITLTFDQPAQALGTEIVVLGPDGATVSTGDAQLVDDTVTQALAADLPAGAYSVEWRVTSADGHPLSGSLAFTASAGAEAAEPAAPTAPETIEPTAEPTTTTQAEPTAEADETLAPAQELAEDEDAGIAAGLVAAIVVAVLAAAAIAVFVVRERRRNRGDSAGAGPAGGDGRAEG
;
A
#
# COMPACT_ATOMS: atom_id res chain seq x y z
N MET A 1 29.80 66.55 83.38
CA MET A 1 29.78 65.15 82.90
C MET A 1 28.33 64.69 82.81
N ILE A 2 27.71 64.78 81.62
CA ILE A 2 26.43 64.13 81.31
C ILE A 2 26.53 63.69 79.85
N SER A 3 26.65 62.39 79.62
CA SER A 3 26.66 61.77 78.29
C SER A 3 25.22 61.60 77.79
N PRO A 4 24.92 61.87 76.50
CA PRO A 4 23.61 61.52 75.95
C PRO A 4 23.52 60.03 75.62
N GLU A 5 22.50 59.35 76.15
CA GLU A 5 22.14 57.98 75.81
C GLU A 5 21.73 57.86 74.33
N ARG A 6 22.20 56.82 73.65
CA ARG A 6 21.78 56.49 72.28
C ARG A 6 20.45 55.71 72.30
N PRO A 7 19.51 56.00 71.37
CA PRO A 7 18.28 55.22 71.25
C PRO A 7 18.55 53.81 70.70
N SER A 8 17.90 52.82 71.32
CA SER A 8 17.98 51.40 70.99
C SER A 8 17.20 51.09 69.70
N ALA A 9 17.83 50.37 68.75
CA ALA A 9 17.22 49.99 67.48
C ALA A 9 16.24 48.80 67.66
N PRO A 10 15.09 48.77 66.94
CA PRO A 10 14.14 47.66 67.03
C PRO A 10 14.67 46.39 66.35
N PRO A 11 14.25 45.18 66.79
CA PRO A 11 14.71 43.92 66.21
C PRO A 11 14.18 43.72 64.79
N ALA A 12 15.07 43.26 63.90
CA ALA A 12 14.76 42.94 62.51
C ALA A 12 13.80 41.75 62.41
N ARG A 13 12.73 41.89 61.62
CA ARG A 13 11.77 40.81 61.33
C ARG A 13 12.43 39.71 60.50
N PRO A 14 12.21 38.42 60.79
CA PRO A 14 12.77 37.34 59.98
C PRO A 14 12.11 37.33 58.59
N ALA A 15 12.94 37.31 57.54
CA ALA A 15 12.49 37.15 56.16
C ALA A 15 11.85 35.77 56.00
N ARG A 16 10.55 35.74 55.66
CA ARG A 16 9.86 34.49 55.31
C ARG A 16 10.46 33.94 54.01
N ALA A 17 11.18 32.82 54.09
CA ALA A 17 11.62 32.08 52.92
C ALA A 17 10.40 31.63 52.11
N ARG A 18 10.30 32.09 50.85
CA ARG A 18 9.29 31.59 49.91
C ARG A 18 9.62 30.14 49.59
N ALA A 19 8.81 29.20 50.08
CA ALA A 19 8.85 27.82 49.63
C ALA A 19 8.49 27.78 48.15
N VAL A 20 9.43 27.34 47.30
CA VAL A 20 9.17 27.06 45.89
C VAL A 20 8.26 25.84 45.85
N ALA A 21 6.97 26.05 45.57
CA ALA A 21 6.00 24.96 45.49
C ALA A 21 6.38 24.01 44.34
N ALA A 22 6.58 22.74 44.66
CA ALA A 22 6.81 21.70 43.67
C ALA A 22 5.60 21.61 42.70
N PRO A 23 5.83 21.38 41.40
CA PRO A 23 4.73 21.32 40.44
C PRO A 23 3.78 20.17 40.79
N ALA A 24 2.48 20.50 40.91
CA ALA A 24 1.44 19.56 41.32
C ALA A 24 1.37 18.31 40.39
N PRO A 25 1.07 17.11 40.93
CA PRO A 25 1.11 15.84 40.20
C PRO A 25 0.16 15.77 38.98
N ALA A 26 -0.84 16.64 38.94
CA ALA A 26 -1.83 16.71 37.86
C ALA A 26 -1.29 17.25 36.52
N SER A 27 -0.12 17.91 36.49
CA SER A 27 0.51 18.30 35.21
C SER A 27 1.27 17.14 34.57
N ARG A 28 1.79 16.21 35.39
CA ARG A 28 2.53 15.04 34.93
C ARG A 28 1.63 13.99 34.28
N THR A 29 0.42 13.79 34.83
CA THR A 29 -0.57 12.86 34.25
C THR A 29 -1.11 13.35 32.91
N LEU A 30 -1.41 14.65 32.77
CA LEU A 30 -1.85 15.23 31.50
C LEU A 30 -0.75 15.12 30.42
N ALA A 31 0.50 15.44 30.78
CA ALA A 31 1.63 15.31 29.86
C ALA A 31 1.83 13.85 29.41
N ALA A 32 1.67 12.88 30.31
CA ALA A 32 1.77 11.46 29.97
C ALA A 32 0.66 11.01 29.00
N VAL A 33 -0.59 11.46 29.20
CA VAL A 33 -1.71 11.15 28.30
C VAL A 33 -1.50 11.76 26.92
N VAL A 34 -1.07 13.03 26.84
CA VAL A 34 -0.78 13.68 25.56
C VAL A 34 0.38 12.98 24.83
N ALA A 35 1.45 12.63 25.55
CA ALA A 35 2.56 11.88 24.97
C ALA A 35 2.14 10.50 24.45
N LEU A 36 1.27 9.79 25.17
CA LEU A 36 0.73 8.50 24.74
C LEU A 36 -0.13 8.64 23.48
N LEU A 37 -1.00 9.65 23.42
CA LEU A 37 -1.84 9.91 22.24
C LEU A 37 -1.01 10.29 21.01
N LEU A 38 0.04 11.10 21.19
CA LEU A 38 0.97 11.45 20.13
C LEU A 38 1.77 10.23 19.65
N ALA A 39 2.26 9.39 20.57
CA ALA A 39 2.94 8.16 20.21
C ALA A 39 2.03 7.20 19.43
N LEU A 40 0.77 7.05 19.85
CA LEU A 40 -0.22 6.24 19.14
C LEU A 40 -0.52 6.81 17.75
N ALA A 41 -0.66 8.13 17.62
CA ALA A 41 -0.85 8.78 16.32
C ALA A 41 0.34 8.55 15.38
N VAL A 42 1.58 8.62 15.89
CA VAL A 42 2.79 8.32 15.10
C VAL A 42 2.82 6.86 14.64
N VAL A 43 2.44 5.90 15.50
CA VAL A 43 2.36 4.48 15.13
C VAL A 43 1.28 4.25 14.05
N LEU A 44 0.12 4.88 14.18
CA LEU A 44 -0.98 4.74 13.22
C LEU A 44 -0.68 5.40 11.87
N LEU A 45 0.03 6.53 11.85
CA LEU A 45 0.50 7.16 10.61
C LEU A 45 1.67 6.40 9.97
N GLY A 46 2.44 5.65 10.76
CA GLY A 46 3.59 4.86 10.30
C GLY A 46 3.26 3.43 9.91
N ALA A 47 2.04 2.94 10.19
CA ALA A 47 1.57 1.65 9.73
C ALA A 47 1.32 1.74 8.21
N GLY A 48 2.30 1.31 7.41
CA GLY A 48 2.13 1.17 5.96
C GLY A 48 0.94 0.24 5.65
N ARG A 49 0.32 0.44 4.47
CA ARG A 49 -0.63 -0.54 3.95
C ARG A 49 0.09 -1.89 3.84
N ALA A 50 -0.44 -2.92 4.49
CA ALA A 50 -0.03 -4.27 4.21
C ALA A 50 -0.72 -4.66 2.89
N ASP A 51 0.01 -4.59 1.77
CA ASP A 51 -0.46 -5.14 0.50
C ASP A 51 -0.42 -6.67 0.64
N ALA A 52 -1.60 -7.25 0.86
CA ALA A 52 -1.81 -8.70 0.92
C ALA A 52 -2.26 -9.28 -0.44
N HIS A 53 -2.30 -8.44 -1.47
CA HIS A 53 -2.92 -8.77 -2.74
C HIS A 53 -1.82 -9.17 -3.73
N ASN A 54 -1.83 -10.42 -4.19
CA ASN A 54 -0.98 -10.80 -5.33
C ASN A 54 -1.35 -9.92 -6.53
N ALA A 55 -0.38 -9.23 -7.11
CA ALA A 55 -0.53 -8.51 -8.36
C ALA A 55 0.01 -9.37 -9.51
N LEU A 56 -0.69 -9.37 -10.65
CA LEU A 56 -0.16 -9.96 -11.88
C LEU A 56 0.96 -9.04 -12.40
N LEU A 57 2.18 -9.57 -12.48
CA LEU A 57 3.36 -8.85 -12.98
C LEU A 57 3.47 -8.91 -14.50
N GLY A 58 3.08 -10.02 -15.10
CA GLY A 58 3.16 -10.19 -16.54
C GLY A 58 2.73 -11.58 -17.00
N THR A 59 2.61 -11.70 -18.32
CA THR A 59 2.18 -12.91 -18.99
C THR A 59 3.07 -13.23 -20.18
N ASP A 60 3.17 -14.51 -20.49
CA ASP A 60 3.75 -15.01 -21.73
C ASP A 60 2.74 -15.96 -22.41
N PRO A 61 2.21 -15.61 -23.58
CA PRO A 61 2.42 -14.35 -24.33
C PRO A 61 1.93 -13.11 -23.56
N ALA A 62 2.52 -11.97 -23.87
CA ALA A 62 2.08 -10.69 -23.30
C ALA A 62 0.67 -10.33 -23.81
N ASP A 63 -0.14 -9.69 -22.97
CA ASP A 63 -1.48 -9.23 -23.37
C ASP A 63 -1.40 -8.28 -24.58
N GLY A 64 -2.26 -8.52 -25.57
CA GLY A 64 -2.32 -7.82 -26.85
C GLY A 64 -1.17 -8.15 -27.82
N SER A 65 -0.26 -9.07 -27.48
CA SER A 65 0.89 -9.38 -28.32
C SER A 65 0.53 -10.22 -29.55
N THR A 66 1.37 -10.11 -30.58
CA THR A 66 1.38 -11.01 -31.73
C THR A 66 2.62 -11.89 -31.65
N VAL A 67 2.44 -13.20 -31.72
CA VAL A 67 3.49 -14.22 -31.74
C VAL A 67 3.54 -14.92 -33.09
N ASP A 68 4.67 -15.54 -33.41
CA ASP A 68 4.85 -16.22 -34.70
C ASP A 68 3.93 -17.46 -34.81
N ALA A 69 3.80 -18.23 -33.73
CA ALA A 69 2.93 -19.41 -33.63
C ALA A 69 2.39 -19.57 -32.21
N PRO A 70 1.28 -20.31 -32.00
CA PRO A 70 0.75 -20.58 -30.66
C PRO A 70 1.83 -21.25 -29.78
N PRO A 71 2.05 -20.76 -28.55
CA PRO A 71 3.03 -21.36 -27.64
C PRO A 71 2.54 -22.72 -27.14
N ALA A 72 3.46 -23.52 -26.59
CA ALA A 72 3.08 -24.79 -25.95
C ALA A 72 2.31 -24.57 -24.63
N GLN A 73 2.44 -23.40 -24.01
CA GLN A 73 1.77 -23.06 -22.75
C GLN A 73 1.56 -21.56 -22.62
N ILE A 74 0.61 -21.17 -21.77
CA ILE A 74 0.47 -19.81 -21.25
C ILE A 74 1.15 -19.74 -19.88
N THR A 75 1.83 -18.65 -19.58
CA THR A 75 2.47 -18.39 -18.28
C THR A 75 1.97 -17.08 -17.69
N LEU A 76 1.57 -17.09 -16.42
CA LEU A 76 1.21 -15.91 -15.62
C LEU A 76 2.20 -15.82 -14.46
N THR A 77 2.82 -14.65 -14.27
CA THR A 77 3.76 -14.38 -13.17
C THR A 77 3.17 -13.36 -12.22
N PHE A 78 3.19 -13.65 -10.93
CA PHE A 78 2.68 -12.78 -9.88
C PHE A 78 3.82 -12.24 -9.01
N ASP A 79 3.55 -11.20 -8.21
CA ASP A 79 4.54 -10.60 -7.32
C ASP A 79 4.73 -11.35 -6.00
N GLN A 80 3.82 -12.27 -5.68
CA GLN A 80 3.82 -13.13 -4.50
C GLN A 80 3.41 -14.56 -4.89
N PRO A 81 3.75 -15.57 -4.07
CA PRO A 81 3.30 -16.93 -4.28
C PRO A 81 1.77 -17.06 -4.26
N ALA A 82 1.21 -17.98 -5.03
CA ALA A 82 -0.22 -18.25 -5.08
C ALA A 82 -0.59 -19.58 -4.41
N GLN A 83 -1.88 -19.89 -4.35
CA GLN A 83 -2.42 -21.18 -3.93
C GLN A 83 -2.96 -21.97 -5.12
N ALA A 84 -2.65 -23.26 -5.17
CA ALA A 84 -3.11 -24.13 -6.25
C ALA A 84 -4.64 -24.32 -6.24
N LEU A 85 -5.26 -24.31 -5.06
CA LEU A 85 -6.69 -24.51 -4.92
C LEU A 85 -7.47 -23.34 -5.53
N GLY A 86 -8.34 -23.63 -6.50
CA GLY A 86 -9.15 -22.62 -7.18
C GLY A 86 -8.41 -21.82 -8.27
N THR A 87 -7.20 -22.26 -8.64
CA THR A 87 -6.47 -21.74 -9.80
C THR A 87 -6.93 -22.45 -11.07
N GLU A 88 -7.30 -21.68 -12.09
CA GLU A 88 -7.82 -22.16 -13.37
C GLU A 88 -7.42 -21.19 -14.49
N ILE A 89 -7.03 -21.73 -15.65
CA ILE A 89 -6.77 -20.97 -16.86
C ILE A 89 -7.48 -21.69 -18.02
N VAL A 90 -8.36 -20.95 -18.70
CA VAL A 90 -9.06 -21.43 -19.89
C VAL A 90 -8.59 -20.61 -21.08
N VAL A 91 -8.18 -21.31 -22.13
CA VAL A 91 -7.74 -20.66 -23.37
C VAL A 91 -8.66 -21.07 -24.50
N LEU A 92 -9.20 -20.08 -25.20
CA LEU A 92 -10.03 -20.29 -26.38
C LEU A 92 -9.24 -19.94 -27.64
N GLY A 93 -9.33 -20.81 -28.64
CA GLY A 93 -8.75 -20.59 -29.96
C GLY A 93 -9.60 -19.67 -30.85
N PRO A 94 -9.13 -19.39 -32.08
CA PRO A 94 -9.80 -18.50 -33.04
C PRO A 94 -11.20 -18.97 -33.46
N ASP A 95 -11.48 -20.26 -33.32
CA ASP A 95 -12.77 -20.90 -33.58
C ASP A 95 -13.69 -20.95 -32.36
N GLY A 96 -13.23 -20.44 -31.20
CA GLY A 96 -13.93 -20.48 -29.93
C GLY A 96 -13.80 -21.81 -29.18
N ALA A 97 -13.02 -22.76 -29.67
CA ALA A 97 -12.79 -24.03 -28.98
C ALA A 97 -11.81 -23.85 -27.81
N THR A 98 -12.03 -24.58 -26.71
CA THR A 98 -11.06 -24.64 -25.62
C THR A 98 -9.82 -25.41 -26.06
N VAL A 99 -8.66 -24.75 -25.99
CA VAL A 99 -7.36 -25.30 -26.40
C VAL A 99 -6.41 -25.53 -25.22
N SER A 100 -6.78 -25.12 -24.00
CA SER A 100 -6.07 -25.48 -22.77
C SER A 100 -6.25 -26.97 -22.45
N THR A 101 -5.18 -27.64 -22.02
CA THR A 101 -5.17 -29.08 -21.73
C THR A 101 -4.63 -29.39 -20.33
N GLY A 102 -5.28 -30.36 -19.67
CA GLY A 102 -4.92 -30.74 -18.30
C GLY A 102 -5.15 -29.61 -17.28
N ASP A 103 -4.65 -29.82 -16.06
CA ASP A 103 -4.75 -28.85 -14.98
C ASP A 103 -3.63 -27.81 -15.07
N ALA A 104 -3.94 -26.56 -14.73
CA ALA A 104 -2.94 -25.51 -14.54
C ALA A 104 -1.93 -25.94 -13.46
N GLN A 105 -0.66 -25.70 -13.73
CA GLN A 105 0.44 -25.99 -12.80
C GLN A 105 0.86 -24.71 -12.10
N LEU A 106 1.10 -24.77 -10.81
CA LEU A 106 1.58 -23.65 -10.01
C LEU A 106 2.91 -24.02 -9.36
N VAL A 107 3.92 -23.18 -9.58
CA VAL A 107 5.22 -23.24 -8.91
C VAL A 107 5.51 -21.85 -8.36
N ASP A 108 5.56 -21.74 -7.03
CA ASP A 108 5.75 -20.48 -6.30
C ASP A 108 4.75 -19.38 -6.72
N ASP A 109 5.20 -18.41 -7.51
CA ASP A 109 4.48 -17.24 -8.01
C ASP A 109 4.08 -17.35 -9.50
N THR A 110 4.34 -18.50 -10.11
CA THR A 110 4.18 -18.72 -11.55
C THR A 110 3.14 -19.80 -11.83
N VAL A 111 2.10 -19.44 -12.59
CA VAL A 111 1.05 -20.36 -13.05
C VAL A 111 1.25 -20.63 -14.54
N THR A 112 1.26 -21.89 -14.94
CA THR A 112 1.38 -22.32 -16.33
C THR A 112 0.21 -23.19 -16.76
N GLN A 113 -0.30 -22.96 -17.96
CA GLN A 113 -1.37 -23.76 -18.57
C GLN A 113 -0.89 -24.33 -19.91
N ALA A 114 -0.81 -25.65 -20.02
CA ALA A 114 -0.46 -26.31 -21.26
C ALA A 114 -1.57 -26.12 -22.31
N LEU A 115 -1.16 -25.95 -23.57
CA LEU A 115 -2.06 -25.88 -24.73
C LEU A 115 -1.98 -27.17 -25.54
N ALA A 116 -3.04 -27.46 -26.30
CA ALA A 116 -3.04 -28.54 -27.27
C ALA A 116 -1.97 -28.32 -28.35
N ALA A 117 -1.55 -29.40 -29.00
CA ALA A 117 -0.78 -29.31 -30.23
C ALA A 117 -1.69 -28.95 -31.42
N ASP A 118 -1.10 -28.67 -32.58
CA ASP A 118 -1.84 -28.45 -33.84
C ASP A 118 -2.83 -27.28 -33.80
N LEU A 119 -2.36 -26.13 -33.31
CA LEU A 119 -3.18 -24.94 -33.11
C LEU A 119 -3.14 -23.98 -34.31
N PRO A 120 -4.28 -23.45 -34.77
CA PRO A 120 -4.33 -22.60 -35.96
C PRO A 120 -3.76 -21.19 -35.73
N ALA A 121 -3.45 -20.48 -36.81
CA ALA A 121 -3.22 -19.03 -36.73
C ALA A 121 -4.51 -18.30 -36.33
N GLY A 122 -4.39 -17.16 -35.65
CA GLY A 122 -5.51 -16.28 -35.33
C GLY A 122 -5.48 -15.73 -33.90
N ALA A 123 -6.60 -15.15 -33.49
CA ALA A 123 -6.76 -14.55 -32.17
C ALA A 123 -7.13 -15.60 -31.12
N TYR A 124 -6.48 -15.51 -29.97
CA TYR A 124 -6.71 -16.35 -28.79
C TYR A 124 -7.17 -15.48 -27.64
N SER A 125 -8.09 -16.00 -26.83
CA SER A 125 -8.49 -15.36 -25.57
C SER A 125 -8.16 -16.27 -24.40
N VAL A 126 -7.60 -15.69 -23.35
CA VAL A 126 -7.25 -16.39 -22.11
C VAL A 126 -8.09 -15.77 -21.00
N GLU A 127 -8.82 -16.63 -20.28
CA GLU A 127 -9.50 -16.28 -19.03
C GLU A 127 -8.81 -17.01 -17.89
N TRP A 128 -8.57 -16.32 -16.78
CA TRP A 128 -7.84 -16.91 -15.67
C TRP A 128 -8.43 -16.51 -14.33
N ARG A 129 -8.22 -17.40 -13.36
CA ARG A 129 -8.47 -17.20 -11.95
C ARG A 129 -7.34 -17.80 -11.14
N VAL A 130 -6.83 -17.08 -10.15
CA VAL A 130 -5.77 -17.53 -9.23
C VAL A 130 -6.15 -17.15 -7.81
N THR A 131 -5.89 -18.01 -6.84
CA THR A 131 -6.09 -17.70 -5.42
C THR A 131 -4.78 -17.17 -4.83
N SER A 132 -4.75 -15.95 -4.31
CA SER A 132 -3.56 -15.36 -3.66
C SER A 132 -3.19 -16.09 -2.36
N ALA A 133 -2.00 -15.82 -1.83
CA ALA A 133 -1.53 -16.41 -0.57
C ALA A 133 -2.44 -16.11 0.63
N ASP A 134 -3.15 -14.97 0.62
CA ASP A 134 -4.09 -14.56 1.67
C ASP A 134 -5.52 -15.17 1.49
N GLY A 135 -5.75 -15.90 0.41
CA GLY A 135 -6.99 -16.65 0.14
C GLY A 135 -8.03 -15.93 -0.70
N HIS A 136 -7.74 -14.73 -1.20
CA HIS A 136 -8.66 -14.03 -2.09
C HIS A 136 -8.51 -14.49 -3.55
N PRO A 137 -9.61 -14.65 -4.31
CA PRO A 137 -9.51 -14.93 -5.73
C PRO A 137 -9.19 -13.66 -6.52
N LEU A 138 -8.27 -13.81 -7.45
CA LEU A 138 -7.94 -12.86 -8.50
C LEU A 138 -8.40 -13.45 -9.82
N SER A 139 -8.95 -12.60 -10.69
CA SER A 139 -9.39 -13.01 -12.03
C SER A 139 -9.00 -11.96 -13.04
N GLY A 140 -8.85 -12.39 -14.28
CA GLY A 140 -8.65 -11.48 -15.40
C GLY A 140 -8.78 -12.21 -16.73
N SER A 141 -8.58 -11.44 -17.78
CA SER A 141 -8.50 -11.94 -19.14
C SER A 141 -7.41 -11.21 -19.90
N LEU A 142 -6.92 -11.86 -20.95
CA LEU A 142 -5.98 -11.28 -21.92
C LEU A 142 -6.22 -11.89 -23.29
N ALA A 143 -5.64 -11.28 -24.32
CA ALA A 143 -5.68 -11.80 -25.68
C ALA A 143 -4.29 -11.79 -26.32
N PHE A 144 -4.04 -12.72 -27.24
CA PHE A 144 -2.85 -12.68 -28.10
C PHE A 144 -3.21 -13.18 -29.50
N THR A 145 -2.39 -12.87 -30.49
CA THR A 145 -2.58 -13.31 -31.88
C THR A 145 -1.41 -14.17 -32.33
N ALA A 146 -1.67 -15.34 -32.91
CA ALA A 146 -0.66 -16.14 -33.59
C ALA A 146 -0.70 -15.89 -35.11
N SER A 147 0.45 -15.57 -35.70
CA SER A 147 0.56 -15.23 -37.13
C SER A 147 0.56 -16.45 -38.05
N ALA A 148 1.07 -17.59 -37.56
CA ALA A 148 1.02 -18.89 -38.20
C ALA A 148 0.45 -19.93 -37.23
N GLY A 149 0.01 -21.09 -37.76
CA GLY A 149 -0.36 -22.22 -36.92
C GLY A 149 0.88 -22.94 -36.39
N ALA A 150 0.75 -23.61 -35.25
CA ALA A 150 1.74 -24.55 -34.74
C ALA A 150 1.29 -25.96 -35.10
N GLU A 151 1.99 -26.60 -36.02
CA GLU A 151 1.80 -28.03 -36.32
C GLU A 151 2.65 -28.85 -35.33
N ALA A 152 2.12 -29.96 -34.83
CA ALA A 152 2.85 -30.88 -33.99
C ALA A 152 4.12 -31.29 -34.75
N ALA A 153 5.27 -31.08 -34.12
CA ALA A 153 6.53 -31.54 -34.68
C ALA A 153 6.45 -33.05 -34.90
N GLU A 154 6.25 -33.44 -36.17
CA GLU A 154 6.38 -34.83 -36.60
C GLU A 154 7.81 -35.27 -36.21
N PRO A 155 7.99 -36.43 -35.55
CA PRO A 155 9.32 -36.87 -35.16
C PRO A 155 10.19 -36.92 -36.42
N ALA A 156 11.17 -36.02 -36.51
CA ALA A 156 12.12 -36.00 -37.60
C ALA A 156 12.78 -37.38 -37.68
N ALA A 157 12.36 -38.17 -38.66
CA ALA A 157 13.06 -39.38 -39.04
C ALA A 157 14.51 -38.97 -39.37
N PRO A 158 15.54 -39.67 -38.88
CA PRO A 158 16.93 -39.29 -39.11
C PRO A 158 17.22 -39.33 -40.61
N THR A 159 17.31 -38.16 -41.23
CA THR A 159 17.80 -38.04 -42.60
C THR A 159 19.32 -38.21 -42.54
N ALA A 160 19.78 -39.32 -43.12
CA ALA A 160 21.20 -39.58 -43.34
C ALA A 160 21.83 -38.43 -44.16
N PRO A 161 23.12 -38.09 -43.94
CA PRO A 161 23.74 -36.95 -44.60
C PRO A 161 23.91 -37.22 -46.09
N GLU A 162 23.21 -36.47 -46.94
CA GLU A 162 23.50 -36.44 -48.37
C GLU A 162 24.75 -35.59 -48.63
N THR A 163 25.66 -36.24 -49.35
CA THR A 163 26.88 -35.74 -49.96
C THR A 163 26.70 -34.41 -50.68
N ILE A 164 27.51 -33.43 -50.27
CA ILE A 164 27.75 -32.17 -50.98
C ILE A 164 28.58 -32.46 -52.22
N GLU A 165 28.25 -31.86 -53.38
CA GLU A 165 29.18 -31.16 -54.29
C GLU A 165 28.45 -30.49 -55.49
N PRO A 166 29.06 -29.48 -56.16
CA PRO A 166 28.44 -28.18 -56.48
C PRO A 166 28.13 -28.02 -57.98
N THR A 167 27.53 -26.88 -58.39
CA THR A 167 27.97 -26.03 -59.54
C THR A 167 26.92 -25.02 -60.03
N ALA A 168 27.41 -23.78 -60.17
CA ALA A 168 27.06 -22.68 -61.08
C ALA A 168 25.75 -21.87 -60.92
N GLU A 169 25.95 -20.60 -60.60
CA GLU A 169 25.13 -19.44 -61.00
C GLU A 169 25.00 -19.35 -62.55
N PRO A 170 24.01 -18.61 -63.09
CA PRO A 170 24.23 -17.17 -63.34
C PRO A 170 23.02 -16.24 -63.12
N THR A 171 23.35 -15.04 -62.60
CA THR A 171 22.98 -13.67 -63.02
C THR A 171 21.49 -13.28 -63.25
N THR A 172 21.07 -12.20 -62.58
CA THR A 172 20.79 -10.83 -63.16
C THR A 172 19.57 -10.13 -62.51
N THR A 173 19.83 -8.96 -61.90
CA THR A 173 19.03 -7.71 -61.84
C THR A 173 17.61 -7.72 -61.26
N THR A 174 17.37 -6.89 -60.24
CA THR A 174 16.53 -5.67 -60.34
C THR A 174 16.56 -4.85 -59.05
N GLN A 175 16.81 -3.56 -59.27
CA GLN A 175 16.75 -2.40 -58.40
C GLN A 175 15.32 -2.10 -57.93
N ALA A 176 15.13 -1.77 -56.65
CA ALA A 176 14.22 -0.71 -56.20
C ALA A 176 14.45 -0.43 -54.70
N GLU A 177 14.91 0.79 -54.40
CA GLU A 177 14.60 1.45 -53.12
C GLU A 177 13.08 1.47 -52.91
N PRO A 178 12.65 1.45 -51.65
CA PRO A 178 11.88 2.60 -51.23
C PRO A 178 12.37 3.19 -49.91
N THR A 179 12.60 4.49 -49.98
CA THR A 179 12.41 5.47 -48.91
C THR A 179 11.02 5.32 -48.28
N ALA A 180 10.98 5.23 -46.95
CA ALA A 180 9.87 5.70 -46.10
C ALA A 180 10.53 6.13 -44.78
N GLU A 181 10.86 7.41 -44.61
CA GLU A 181 9.99 8.38 -43.94
C GLU A 181 9.50 7.86 -42.58
N ALA A 182 10.31 8.16 -41.57
CA ALA A 182 9.86 8.29 -40.20
C ALA A 182 9.06 9.60 -40.10
N ASP A 183 7.77 9.52 -39.78
CA ASP A 183 7.07 10.62 -39.13
C ASP A 183 5.85 10.13 -38.33
N GLU A 184 5.59 10.88 -37.26
CA GLU A 184 4.41 10.95 -36.39
C GLU A 184 4.13 9.76 -35.47
N THR A 185 4.52 9.86 -34.19
CA THR A 185 3.80 10.61 -33.15
C THR A 185 2.35 10.13 -32.99
N LEU A 186 2.17 9.11 -32.16
CA LEU A 186 0.94 8.94 -31.37
C LEU A 186 1.33 8.44 -29.98
N ALA A 187 1.52 9.38 -29.07
CA ALA A 187 1.37 9.12 -27.66
C ALA A 187 -0.13 8.88 -27.38
N PRO A 188 -0.53 7.77 -26.73
CA PRO A 188 -1.74 7.81 -25.93
C PRO A 188 -1.38 8.55 -24.65
N ALA A 189 -1.96 9.74 -24.50
CA ALA A 189 -2.09 10.36 -23.19
C ALA A 189 -2.76 9.34 -22.27
N GLN A 190 -1.99 8.88 -21.27
CA GLN A 190 -2.55 8.13 -20.15
C GLN A 190 -3.54 9.07 -19.47
N GLU A 191 -4.84 8.81 -19.65
CA GLU A 191 -5.84 9.35 -18.74
C GLU A 191 -5.51 8.77 -17.36
N LEU A 192 -5.04 9.67 -16.49
CA LEU A 192 -4.91 9.44 -15.08
C LEU A 192 -6.29 9.02 -14.57
N ALA A 193 -6.48 7.71 -14.35
CA ALA A 193 -7.54 7.24 -13.49
C ALA A 193 -7.35 7.96 -12.15
N GLU A 194 -8.29 8.83 -11.81
CA GLU A 194 -8.28 9.54 -10.53
C GLU A 194 -8.34 8.49 -9.42
N ASP A 195 -7.31 8.47 -8.57
CA ASP A 195 -7.22 7.62 -7.38
C ASP A 195 -8.38 7.91 -6.41
N GLU A 196 -9.57 7.35 -6.67
CA GLU A 196 -10.73 7.47 -5.78
C GLU A 196 -10.49 6.79 -4.41
N ASP A 197 -9.49 5.90 -4.33
CA ASP A 197 -9.05 5.26 -3.08
C ASP A 197 -8.21 6.16 -2.15
N ALA A 198 -7.71 7.29 -2.66
CA ALA A 198 -7.00 8.26 -1.83
C ALA A 198 -7.98 9.11 -0.98
N GLY A 199 -9.21 9.33 -1.48
CA GLY A 199 -10.22 10.17 -0.81
C GLY A 199 -10.77 9.57 0.47
N ILE A 200 -11.03 8.25 0.48
CA ILE A 200 -11.57 7.55 1.65
C ILE A 200 -10.49 7.40 2.73
N ALA A 201 -9.24 7.10 2.33
CA ALA A 201 -8.11 6.99 3.25
C ALA A 201 -7.72 8.35 3.86
N ALA A 202 -7.69 9.43 3.07
CA ALA A 202 -7.42 10.77 3.57
C ALA A 202 -8.53 11.27 4.51
N GLY A 203 -9.79 10.97 4.19
CA GLY A 203 -10.94 11.30 5.04
C GLY A 203 -10.89 10.61 6.41
N LEU A 204 -10.51 9.34 6.46
CA LEU A 204 -10.42 8.57 7.70
C LEU A 204 -9.22 9.01 8.56
N VAL A 205 -8.08 9.31 7.94
CA VAL A 205 -6.91 9.89 8.64
C VAL A 205 -7.25 11.27 9.21
N ALA A 206 -7.91 12.14 8.44
CA ALA A 206 -8.37 13.43 8.93
C ALA A 206 -9.36 13.29 10.11
N ALA A 207 -10.29 12.33 10.04
CA ALA A 207 -11.23 12.06 11.13
C ALA A 207 -10.53 11.57 12.41
N ILE A 208 -9.52 10.71 12.30
CA ILE A 208 -8.72 10.24 13.44
C ILE A 208 -7.95 11.40 14.08
N VAL A 209 -7.30 12.24 13.27
CA VAL A 209 -6.58 13.42 13.77
C VAL A 209 -7.52 14.38 14.51
N VAL A 210 -8.69 14.66 13.94
CA VAL A 210 -9.71 15.50 14.57
C VAL A 210 -10.21 14.88 15.89
N ALA A 211 -10.47 13.58 15.93
CA ALA A 211 -10.91 12.88 17.14
C ALA A 211 -9.85 12.94 18.26
N VAL A 212 -8.57 12.77 17.92
CA VAL A 212 -7.46 12.86 18.89
C VAL A 212 -7.32 14.28 19.43
N LEU A 213 -7.38 15.31 18.56
CA LEU A 213 -7.34 16.70 18.98
C LEU A 213 -8.53 17.08 19.88
N ALA A 214 -9.73 16.60 19.55
CA ALA A 214 -10.93 16.82 20.36
C ALA A 214 -10.81 16.17 21.75
N ALA A 215 -10.31 14.93 21.83
CA ALA A 215 -10.08 14.24 23.10
C ALA A 215 -9.05 14.98 23.98
N ALA A 216 -7.97 15.49 23.37
CA ALA A 216 -6.98 16.29 24.08
C ALA A 216 -7.57 17.61 24.61
N ALA A 217 -8.39 18.31 23.81
CA ALA A 217 -9.06 19.54 24.22
C ALA A 217 -10.05 19.30 25.38
N ILE A 218 -10.84 18.22 25.33
CA ILE A 218 -11.76 17.83 26.40
C ILE A 218 -10.99 17.53 27.69
N ALA A 219 -9.88 16.79 27.61
CA ALA A 219 -9.05 16.49 28.77
C ALA A 219 -8.49 17.78 29.43
N VAL A 220 -8.01 18.72 28.62
CA VAL A 220 -7.52 20.04 29.10
C VAL A 220 -8.66 20.82 29.77
N PHE A 221 -9.85 20.85 29.14
CA PHE A 221 -11.02 21.55 29.66
C PHE A 221 -11.47 20.99 31.01
N VAL A 222 -11.65 19.67 31.13
CA VAL A 222 -12.05 19.00 32.38
C VAL A 222 -11.02 19.25 33.50
N VAL A 223 -9.73 19.23 33.18
CA VAL A 223 -8.68 19.53 34.17
C VAL A 223 -8.73 20.99 34.61
N ARG A 224 -8.95 21.93 33.69
CA ARG A 224 -9.07 23.36 34.00
C ARG A 224 -10.29 23.65 34.87
N GLU A 225 -11.42 23.03 34.57
CA GLU A 225 -12.66 23.21 35.33
C GLU A 225 -12.57 22.59 36.73
N ARG A 226 -11.99 21.38 36.85
CA ARG A 226 -11.70 20.77 38.16
C ARG A 226 -10.70 21.58 39.00
N ARG A 227 -9.83 22.39 38.38
CA ARG A 227 -8.94 23.32 39.11
C ARG A 227 -9.69 24.58 39.56
N ARG A 228 -10.58 25.09 38.72
CA ARG A 228 -11.40 26.28 39.04
C ARG A 228 -12.32 26.00 40.22
N ASN A 229 -13.05 24.88 40.19
CA ASN A 229 -14.02 24.53 41.23
C ASN A 229 -13.38 24.18 42.59
N ARG A 230 -12.10 23.80 42.62
CA ARG A 230 -11.35 23.59 43.87
C ARG A 230 -10.87 24.88 44.52
N GLY A 231 -10.79 25.98 43.76
CA GLY A 231 -10.42 27.30 44.30
C GLY A 231 -11.54 27.90 45.15
N ASP A 232 -12.79 27.65 44.80
CA ASP A 232 -13.96 28.24 45.46
C ASP A 232 -14.29 27.57 46.81
N SER A 233 -13.93 26.29 46.98
CA SER A 233 -14.16 25.56 48.24
C SER A 233 -13.16 25.90 49.36
N ALA A 234 -12.06 26.60 49.04
CA ALA A 234 -11.04 26.98 50.03
C ALA A 234 -11.32 28.34 50.70
N GLY A 235 -12.34 29.08 50.26
CA GLY A 235 -12.67 30.42 50.77
C GLY A 235 -13.72 30.47 51.89
N ALA A 236 -14.44 29.39 52.16
CA ALA A 236 -15.45 29.34 53.24
C ALA A 236 -14.84 28.82 54.54
N GLY A 237 -14.11 29.68 55.24
CA GLY A 237 -13.69 29.43 56.63
C GLY A 237 -14.89 29.39 57.59
N PRO A 238 -14.84 28.60 58.69
CA PRO A 238 -15.97 28.47 59.59
C PRO A 238 -16.23 29.80 60.31
N ALA A 239 -17.47 30.29 60.25
CA ALA A 239 -17.92 31.41 61.07
C ALA A 239 -17.85 30.99 62.55
N GLY A 240 -16.76 31.37 63.21
CA GLY A 240 -16.60 31.22 64.65
C GLY A 240 -17.65 32.05 65.36
N GLY A 241 -18.48 31.37 66.16
CA GLY A 241 -19.32 32.02 67.16
C GLY A 241 -18.45 32.49 68.31
N ASP A 242 -18.62 33.75 68.71
CA ASP A 242 -18.17 34.25 70.00
C ASP A 242 -19.40 34.76 70.76
N GLY A 243 -19.76 34.01 71.80
CA GLY A 243 -20.65 34.46 72.84
C GLY A 243 -19.94 35.49 73.70
N ARG A 244 -20.61 36.62 73.98
CA ARG A 244 -20.16 37.58 74.98
C ARG A 244 -21.22 37.69 76.07
N ALA A 245 -20.87 37.12 77.22
CA ALA A 245 -21.49 37.41 78.50
C ALA A 245 -21.04 38.79 78.96
N GLU A 246 -21.97 39.62 79.41
CA GLU A 246 -21.71 40.75 80.31
C GLU A 246 -22.82 40.69 81.37
N GLY A 247 -22.44 40.84 82.63
CA GLY A 247 -23.31 40.76 83.82
C GLY A 247 -23.98 42.08 84.19
#